data_AF-A0A7M6W5I5-F1
#
_entry.id   AF-A0A7M6W5I5-F1
#
_cell.length_a   1.000
_cell.length_b   1.000
_cell.length_c   1.000
_cell.angle_alpha   90.00
_cell.angle_beta   90.00
_cell.angle_gamma   90.00
#
_symmetry.space_group_name_H-M   'P 1'
#
loop_
_entity.id
_entity.type
_entity.pdbx_description
1 polymer ?
#
loop_
_entity_poly.entity_id
_entity_poly.type
_entity_poly.pdbx_seq_one_letter_code
_entity_poly.pdbx_strand_id
1 'polypeptide(L)'
;MLTRKWTRVILTVVLVVVLVKVCTKMRAKKEERDFSELDLHLSALVRGRSGAKKRIPPDSNHTREDNIKGSLSDGKHLNGSNLIQDSWRSRKFVNPDDPKVIDPEVEATLWMEITNHSAPQIEEMRALAYKSWTANRDGVLKFRQQLEEYKASVMNTILTQNNTKPGQQVRYSLNRDALANITSEIFDFLPKESPFSKVRFPKCSVVGGSGILVNSKCGEGIDGADFIFRCNLPDLKGFEMDVGRKSNLTTLNTISIIAKRYNFMQTMSDSKKFIRNLQGFHGYLWMPLLGLKSGLSYSMRVARLLHQSKDIPNLKLIIGNPEHFAAVQDFWRTKFLSTRISTGLYVVTLALSLCDETNLYGFWPFSRDLNLRPLKYHYYDDLDGPLSVHSLTEEFSTMLMMHKDGLLRMHLDQCT
;
A
#
# COMPACT_ATOMS: atom_id res chain seq x y z
N MET A 1 -55.17 13.86 34.68
CA MET A 1 -54.23 13.92 33.53
C MET A 1 -53.02 14.85 33.75
N LEU A 2 -52.56 15.08 34.99
CA LEU A 2 -51.35 15.90 35.23
C LEU A 2 -50.12 15.12 35.73
N THR A 3 -50.18 13.82 36.01
CA THR A 3 -49.06 13.10 36.65
C THR A 3 -48.04 12.48 35.68
N ARG A 4 -48.39 12.19 34.42
CA ARG A 4 -47.47 11.56 33.44
C ARG A 4 -46.54 12.54 32.69
N LYS A 5 -46.92 13.82 32.56
CA LYS A 5 -46.08 14.82 31.87
C LYS A 5 -44.88 15.26 32.73
N TRP A 6 -45.07 15.39 34.04
CA TRP A 6 -43.99 15.77 34.96
C TRP A 6 -42.96 14.64 35.14
N THR A 7 -43.36 13.37 35.11
CA THR A 7 -42.41 12.23 35.20
C THR A 7 -41.44 12.20 34.02
N ARG A 8 -41.90 12.53 32.80
CA ARG A 8 -41.04 12.58 31.61
C ARG A 8 -40.06 13.75 31.64
N VAL A 9 -40.50 14.92 32.13
CA VAL A 9 -39.61 16.09 32.27
C VAL A 9 -38.55 15.83 33.34
N ILE A 10 -38.94 15.27 34.49
CA ILE A 10 -38.00 14.93 35.57
C ILE A 10 -36.99 13.87 35.11
N LEU A 11 -37.43 12.80 34.41
CA LEU A 11 -36.51 11.81 33.86
C LEU A 11 -35.51 12.43 32.86
N THR A 12 -35.97 13.35 32.02
CA THR A 12 -35.12 13.99 31.01
C THR A 12 -34.07 14.89 31.66
N VAL A 13 -34.46 15.68 32.68
CA VAL A 13 -33.54 16.54 33.43
C VAL A 13 -32.51 15.70 34.21
N VAL A 14 -32.93 14.60 34.84
CA VAL A 14 -32.02 13.68 35.54
C VAL A 14 -31.04 13.03 34.57
N LEU A 15 -31.49 12.60 33.38
CA LEU A 15 -30.64 12.00 32.36
C LEU A 15 -29.59 12.99 31.84
N VAL A 16 -29.97 14.25 31.59
CA VAL A 16 -29.05 15.30 31.15
C VAL A 16 -28.03 15.64 32.23
N VAL A 17 -28.43 15.75 33.50
CA VAL A 17 -27.50 16.01 34.61
C VAL A 17 -26.52 14.85 34.79
N VAL A 18 -26.97 13.59 34.64
CA VAL A 18 -26.10 12.40 34.68
C VAL A 18 -25.13 12.40 33.49
N LEU A 19 -25.59 12.69 32.27
CA LEU A 19 -24.74 12.76 31.08
C LEU A 19 -23.68 13.87 31.16
N VAL A 20 -24.04 15.04 31.71
CA VAL A 20 -23.09 16.14 31.93
C VAL A 20 -22.07 15.78 33.01
N LYS A 21 -22.47 15.12 34.11
CA LYS A 21 -21.54 14.58 35.13
C LYS A 21 -20.64 13.48 34.58
N VAL A 22 -21.15 12.60 33.71
CA VAL A 22 -20.34 11.55 33.06
C VAL A 22 -19.36 12.16 32.07
N CYS A 23 -19.78 13.12 31.24
CA CYS A 23 -18.89 13.79 30.28
C CYS A 23 -17.80 14.61 30.98
N THR A 24 -18.11 15.33 32.06
CA THR A 24 -17.11 16.07 32.85
C THR A 24 -16.15 15.12 33.57
N LYS A 25 -16.63 13.99 34.10
CA LYS A 25 -15.77 12.95 34.71
C LYS A 25 -14.92 12.21 33.67
N MET A 26 -15.40 12.04 32.43
CA MET A 26 -14.60 11.51 31.31
C MET A 26 -13.58 12.51 30.78
N ARG A 27 -13.90 13.81 30.77
CA ARG A 27 -12.98 14.88 30.37
C ARG A 27 -11.84 15.05 31.38
N ALA A 28 -12.14 14.98 32.68
CA ALA A 28 -11.13 14.95 33.75
C ALA A 28 -10.29 13.66 33.75
N LYS A 29 -10.85 12.50 33.35
CA LYS A 29 -10.08 11.24 33.21
C LYS A 29 -9.24 11.11 31.93
N LYS A 30 -9.31 12.09 31.02
CA LYS A 30 -8.58 12.09 29.74
C LYS A 30 -7.23 12.83 29.83
N GLU A 31 -7.00 13.60 30.89
CA GLU A 31 -5.74 14.33 31.11
C GLU A 31 -4.73 13.58 32.01
N GLU A 32 -5.09 12.41 32.55
CA GLU A 32 -4.27 11.77 33.60
C GLU A 32 -4.10 10.24 33.47
N ARG A 33 -4.17 9.67 32.25
CA ARG A 33 -3.86 8.25 32.06
C ARG A 33 -2.72 7.97 31.08
N ASP A 34 -1.62 7.58 31.72
CA ASP A 34 -0.42 6.93 31.23
C ASP A 34 -0.73 5.72 30.31
N PHE A 35 0.12 5.53 29.30
CA PHE A 35 -0.12 4.74 28.09
C PHE A 35 0.15 3.22 28.24
N SER A 36 0.00 2.64 29.43
CA SER A 36 0.37 1.24 29.70
C SER A 36 -0.77 0.21 29.58
N GLU A 37 -2.03 0.63 29.45
CA GLU A 37 -3.20 -0.28 29.48
C GLU A 37 -3.77 -0.64 28.09
N LEU A 38 -3.29 -0.02 27.00
CA LEU A 38 -3.76 -0.31 25.64
C LEU A 38 -3.24 -1.66 25.10
N ASP A 39 -2.19 -2.23 25.71
CA ASP A 39 -1.54 -3.48 25.28
C ASP A 39 -2.33 -4.76 25.65
N LEU A 40 -3.25 -4.69 26.61
CA LEU A 40 -4.03 -5.86 27.06
C LEU A 40 -5.30 -6.10 26.23
N HIS A 41 -5.89 -5.07 25.62
CA HIS A 41 -7.16 -5.22 24.88
C HIS A 41 -7.00 -5.70 23.43
N LEU A 42 -5.83 -5.51 22.80
CA LEU A 42 -5.55 -6.05 21.45
C LEU A 42 -5.27 -7.56 21.48
N SER A 43 -4.79 -8.09 22.61
CA SER A 43 -4.51 -9.52 22.81
C SER A 43 -5.77 -10.38 22.91
N ALA A 44 -6.90 -9.82 23.35
CA ALA A 44 -8.17 -10.53 23.55
C ALA A 44 -9.01 -10.67 22.26
N LEU A 45 -8.81 -9.80 21.27
CA LEU A 45 -9.55 -9.83 20.00
C LEU A 45 -9.03 -10.87 19.00
N VAL A 46 -7.84 -11.43 19.23
CA VAL A 46 -7.21 -12.46 18.36
C VAL A 46 -7.54 -13.89 18.83
N ARG A 47 -8.08 -14.08 20.04
CA ARG A 47 -8.47 -15.39 20.59
C ARG A 47 -9.97 -15.47 20.86
N GLY A 48 -10.78 -15.56 19.81
CA GLY A 48 -12.21 -15.81 20.02
C GLY A 48 -13.04 -15.72 18.76
N ARG A 49 -12.99 -16.74 17.90
CA ARG A 49 -14.11 -17.21 17.07
C ARG A 49 -13.73 -18.51 16.34
N SER A 50 -13.73 -19.60 17.09
CA SER A 50 -13.85 -20.95 16.53
C SER A 50 -15.16 -21.56 17.02
N GLY A 51 -16.06 -21.87 16.07
CA GLY A 51 -17.11 -22.85 16.23
C GLY A 51 -18.45 -22.38 16.81
N ALA A 52 -19.46 -22.27 15.95
CA ALA A 52 -20.80 -22.76 16.25
C ALA A 52 -21.61 -22.92 14.94
N LYS A 53 -21.71 -24.16 14.46
CA LYS A 53 -22.75 -24.61 13.54
C LYS A 53 -24.12 -24.49 14.23
N LYS A 54 -25.12 -23.89 13.58
CA LYS A 54 -26.53 -24.22 13.81
C LYS A 54 -27.25 -24.33 12.46
N ARG A 55 -27.76 -25.54 12.18
CA ARG A 55 -28.83 -25.86 11.23
C ARG A 55 -30.19 -25.63 11.91
N ILE A 56 -31.27 -25.58 11.11
CA ILE A 56 -32.70 -26.00 11.31
C ILE A 56 -33.63 -25.02 10.51
N PRO A 57 -34.78 -25.42 9.89
CA PRO A 57 -34.92 -25.81 8.47
C PRO A 57 -36.16 -25.08 7.81
N PRO A 58 -36.82 -25.54 6.71
CA PRO A 58 -37.68 -24.72 5.82
C PRO A 58 -39.21 -24.81 6.09
N ASP A 59 -39.99 -24.17 5.19
CA ASP A 59 -41.47 -24.05 5.02
C ASP A 59 -42.12 -22.78 5.63
N SER A 60 -43.09 -22.06 5.03
CA SER A 60 -43.96 -22.24 3.84
C SER A 60 -44.75 -20.95 3.53
N ASN A 61 -45.02 -20.71 2.24
CA ASN A 61 -46.21 -20.14 1.56
C ASN A 61 -46.98 -18.84 1.97
N HIS A 62 -47.33 -18.09 0.89
CA HIS A 62 -48.51 -17.24 0.61
C HIS A 62 -48.60 -15.85 1.30
N THR A 63 -49.04 -14.75 0.66
CA THR A 63 -49.70 -14.45 -0.64
C THR A 63 -49.65 -12.94 -0.93
N ARG A 64 -49.92 -12.59 -2.20
CA ARG A 64 -50.57 -11.39 -2.78
C ARG A 64 -49.73 -10.32 -3.50
N GLU A 65 -50.00 -10.31 -4.81
CA GLU A 65 -49.87 -9.27 -5.82
C GLU A 65 -50.54 -7.95 -5.39
N ASP A 66 -49.97 -6.81 -5.78
CA ASP A 66 -50.67 -5.92 -6.71
C ASP A 66 -49.78 -4.84 -7.34
N ASN A 67 -49.90 -4.79 -8.67
CA ASN A 67 -49.62 -3.77 -9.68
C ASN A 67 -49.30 -2.33 -9.25
N ILE A 68 -48.25 -1.73 -9.86
CA ILE A 68 -48.39 -0.49 -10.66
C ILE A 68 -47.42 -0.55 -11.87
N LYS A 69 -48.01 -0.52 -13.08
CA LYS A 69 -47.36 -0.30 -14.37
C LYS A 69 -46.96 1.18 -14.53
N GLY A 70 -45.82 1.44 -15.16
CA GLY A 70 -45.45 2.80 -15.57
C GLY A 70 -44.25 2.87 -16.52
N SER A 71 -44.54 2.78 -17.82
CA SER A 71 -43.83 3.43 -18.94
C SER A 71 -42.37 2.99 -19.27
N LEU A 72 -42.28 2.20 -20.35
CA LEU A 72 -41.14 2.17 -21.29
C LEU A 72 -41.18 3.43 -22.17
N SER A 73 -40.03 4.09 -22.37
CA SER A 73 -39.67 4.66 -23.69
C SER A 73 -38.17 4.92 -23.79
N ASP A 74 -37.60 4.33 -24.85
CA ASP A 74 -36.50 4.82 -25.68
C ASP A 74 -35.10 5.04 -25.07
N GLY A 75 -34.39 3.92 -24.82
CA GLY A 75 -32.94 3.89 -24.71
C GLY A 75 -32.29 3.49 -26.04
N LYS A 76 -31.84 4.47 -26.83
CA LYS A 76 -31.00 4.25 -28.02
C LYS A 76 -29.77 3.42 -27.65
N HIS A 77 -29.57 2.31 -28.36
CA HIS A 77 -28.28 1.63 -28.44
C HIS A 77 -27.21 2.62 -28.91
N LEU A 78 -26.33 3.05 -28.01
CA LEU A 78 -25.09 3.73 -28.35
C LEU A 78 -23.94 2.75 -28.17
N ASN A 79 -23.36 2.38 -29.31
CA ASN A 79 -22.19 1.53 -29.48
C ASN A 79 -21.02 2.05 -28.63
N GLY A 80 -20.57 1.26 -27.65
CA GLY A 80 -19.50 1.59 -26.70
C GLY A 80 -18.09 1.50 -27.26
N SER A 81 -17.83 2.03 -28.46
CA SER A 81 -16.56 1.86 -29.17
C SER A 81 -15.74 3.14 -29.37
N ASN A 82 -16.03 4.26 -28.68
CA ASN A 82 -15.35 5.54 -28.95
C ASN A 82 -14.86 6.39 -27.74
N LEU A 83 -14.64 5.83 -26.54
CA LEU A 83 -14.17 6.60 -25.37
C LEU A 83 -12.74 6.28 -24.86
N ILE A 84 -12.03 5.36 -25.50
CA ILE A 84 -10.65 4.98 -25.11
C ILE A 84 -9.60 5.95 -25.72
N GLN A 85 -10.05 7.01 -26.42
CA GLN A 85 -9.22 7.96 -27.18
C GLN A 85 -8.94 9.31 -26.51
N ASP A 86 -9.45 9.60 -25.31
CA ASP A 86 -9.05 10.80 -24.55
C ASP A 86 -7.80 10.58 -23.67
N SER A 87 -6.90 9.69 -24.13
CA SER A 87 -5.55 9.53 -23.58
C SER A 87 -4.80 10.87 -23.64
N TRP A 88 -4.30 11.39 -22.51
CA TRP A 88 -3.33 12.50 -22.46
C TRP A 88 -3.78 13.89 -22.99
N ARG A 89 -5.03 14.08 -23.41
CA ARG A 89 -5.44 15.23 -24.24
C ARG A 89 -5.63 16.59 -23.56
N SER A 90 -5.50 16.71 -22.24
CA SER A 90 -5.43 18.03 -21.58
C SER A 90 -4.04 18.30 -20.98
N ARG A 91 -2.99 18.25 -21.83
CA ARG A 91 -1.80 19.09 -21.59
C ARG A 91 -2.15 20.56 -21.83
N LYS A 92 -2.94 21.13 -20.92
CA LYS A 92 -2.76 22.49 -20.43
C LYS A 92 -2.97 22.41 -18.92
N PHE A 93 -1.97 22.90 -18.21
CA PHE A 93 -2.03 23.32 -16.82
C PHE A 93 -3.40 23.95 -16.55
N VAL A 94 -4.20 23.29 -15.72
CA VAL A 94 -5.40 23.89 -15.18
C VAL A 94 -4.93 24.87 -14.11
N ASN A 95 -5.24 26.14 -14.34
CA ASN A 95 -5.13 27.21 -13.37
C ASN A 95 -5.86 26.78 -12.08
N PRO A 96 -5.30 26.93 -10.87
CA PRO A 96 -5.91 26.45 -9.61
C PRO A 96 -7.31 26.99 -9.27
N ASP A 97 -7.87 27.89 -10.08
CA ASP A 97 -9.06 28.69 -9.76
C ASP A 97 -10.32 28.41 -10.64
N ASP A 98 -10.40 27.35 -11.45
CA ASP A 98 -11.60 27.08 -12.28
C ASP A 98 -12.30 25.73 -11.94
N PRO A 99 -13.47 25.74 -11.28
CA PRO A 99 -14.21 24.54 -10.90
C PRO A 99 -15.28 24.21 -11.94
N LYS A 100 -15.01 23.23 -12.82
CA LYS A 100 -16.08 22.51 -13.53
C LYS A 100 -16.14 21.07 -13.08
N VAL A 101 -17.15 20.82 -12.25
CA VAL A 101 -17.56 19.55 -11.66
C VAL A 101 -18.07 18.63 -12.77
N ILE A 102 -17.40 17.48 -12.95
CA ILE A 102 -17.97 16.32 -13.64
C ILE A 102 -18.87 15.62 -12.62
N ASP A 103 -20.05 15.19 -13.07
CA ASP A 103 -21.08 14.53 -12.27
C ASP A 103 -20.52 13.29 -11.54
N PRO A 104 -20.39 13.33 -10.19
CA PRO A 104 -19.79 12.25 -9.40
C PRO A 104 -20.59 10.94 -9.41
N GLU A 105 -21.88 10.99 -9.75
CA GLU A 105 -22.78 9.83 -9.70
C GLU A 105 -22.59 8.92 -10.92
N VAL A 106 -22.20 9.48 -12.07
CA VAL A 106 -21.94 8.73 -13.31
C VAL A 106 -20.56 8.05 -13.30
N GLU A 107 -19.57 8.64 -12.63
CA GLU A 107 -18.23 8.06 -12.51
C GLU A 107 -18.18 6.95 -11.43
N ALA A 108 -18.86 7.13 -10.29
CA ALA A 108 -18.88 6.14 -9.22
C ALA A 108 -19.59 4.83 -9.61
N THR A 109 -20.59 4.88 -10.49
CA THR A 109 -21.40 3.71 -10.88
C THR A 109 -20.67 2.80 -11.88
N LEU A 110 -19.64 3.29 -12.58
CA LEU A 110 -18.81 2.51 -13.50
C LEU A 110 -17.65 1.77 -12.80
N TRP A 111 -17.34 2.12 -11.55
CA TRP A 111 -16.12 1.69 -10.85
C TRP A 111 -16.35 1.00 -9.49
N MET A 112 -17.60 0.74 -9.09
CA MET A 112 -17.96 0.07 -7.83
C MET A 112 -18.49 -1.36 -8.01
N GLU A 113 -17.60 -2.34 -8.15
CA GLU A 113 -17.78 -3.69 -7.55
C GLU A 113 -16.45 -4.48 -7.52
N ILE A 114 -15.52 -4.03 -6.68
CA ILE A 114 -14.25 -4.72 -6.39
C ILE A 114 -14.56 -5.89 -5.43
N THR A 115 -15.08 -6.99 -5.95
CA THR A 115 -14.92 -8.34 -5.37
C THR A 115 -15.26 -9.47 -6.35
N ASN A 116 -15.96 -9.18 -7.46
CA ASN A 116 -16.17 -10.12 -8.56
C ASN A 116 -16.12 -9.34 -9.87
N HIS A 117 -14.95 -9.28 -10.52
CA HIS A 117 -14.91 -8.74 -11.87
C HIS A 117 -15.92 -9.45 -12.76
N SER A 118 -16.72 -8.69 -13.49
CA SER A 118 -17.50 -9.24 -14.58
C SER A 118 -16.54 -9.70 -15.68
N ALA A 119 -16.88 -10.77 -16.41
CA ALA A 119 -16.05 -11.29 -17.50
C ALA A 119 -15.57 -10.20 -18.51
N PRO A 120 -16.36 -9.17 -18.85
CA PRO A 120 -15.91 -8.07 -19.71
C PRO A 120 -14.72 -7.28 -19.17
N GLN A 121 -14.64 -7.04 -17.86
CA GLN A 121 -13.54 -6.26 -17.25
C GLN A 121 -12.21 -7.04 -17.29
N ILE A 122 -12.25 -8.35 -17.09
CA ILE A 122 -11.05 -9.21 -17.18
C ILE A 122 -10.53 -9.25 -18.62
N GLU A 123 -11.43 -9.32 -19.61
CA GLU A 123 -11.04 -9.36 -21.02
C GLU A 123 -10.39 -8.03 -21.45
N GLU A 124 -10.88 -6.89 -20.95
CA GLU A 124 -10.24 -5.60 -21.20
C GLU A 124 -8.85 -5.52 -20.56
N MET A 125 -8.71 -5.94 -19.29
CA MET A 125 -7.40 -5.99 -18.61
C MET A 125 -6.42 -6.90 -19.35
N ARG A 126 -6.90 -8.06 -19.81
CA ARG A 126 -6.15 -9.02 -20.63
C ARG A 126 -5.72 -8.37 -21.94
N ALA A 127 -6.63 -7.73 -22.67
CA ALA A 127 -6.33 -7.06 -23.93
C ALA A 127 -5.25 -5.98 -23.76
N LEU A 128 -5.26 -5.25 -22.64
CA LEU A 128 -4.22 -4.26 -22.33
C LEU A 128 -2.89 -4.90 -21.93
N ALA A 129 -2.91 -5.97 -21.15
CA ALA A 129 -1.72 -6.63 -20.63
C ALA A 129 -0.94 -7.46 -21.67
N TYR A 130 -1.63 -8.05 -22.65
CA TYR A 130 -1.02 -8.88 -23.69
C TYR A 130 -0.87 -8.17 -25.04
N LYS A 131 -1.29 -6.90 -25.15
CA LYS A 131 -0.96 -6.08 -26.32
C LYS A 131 0.57 -6.03 -26.46
N SER A 132 1.08 -6.04 -27.69
CA SER A 132 2.50 -5.89 -27.96
C SER A 132 3.06 -4.67 -27.22
N TRP A 133 3.98 -4.92 -26.31
CA TRP A 133 4.60 -3.89 -25.50
C TRP A 133 5.84 -3.32 -26.19
N THR A 134 6.04 -2.01 -26.09
CA THR A 134 7.23 -1.33 -26.61
C THR A 134 7.65 -0.24 -25.64
N ALA A 135 8.95 -0.18 -25.35
CA ALA A 135 9.50 0.78 -24.40
C ALA A 135 9.32 2.23 -24.90
N ASN A 136 8.81 3.09 -24.03
CA ASN A 136 8.68 4.53 -24.25
C ASN A 136 9.67 5.29 -23.37
N ARG A 137 10.92 5.35 -23.81
CA ARG A 137 12.02 5.97 -23.04
C ARG A 137 11.79 7.46 -22.79
N ASP A 138 11.25 8.18 -23.77
CA ASP A 138 10.91 9.60 -23.62
C ASP A 138 9.81 9.82 -22.58
N GLY A 139 8.82 8.91 -22.52
CA GLY A 139 7.79 8.90 -21.49
C GLY A 139 8.38 8.74 -20.10
N VAL A 140 9.33 7.82 -19.94
CA VAL A 140 10.05 7.61 -18.66
C VAL A 140 10.88 8.85 -18.28
N LEU A 141 11.57 9.49 -19.23
CA LEU A 141 12.32 10.73 -18.97
C LEU A 141 11.40 11.88 -18.53
N LYS A 142 10.25 12.04 -19.19
CA LYS A 142 9.23 13.03 -18.79
C LYS A 142 8.67 12.74 -17.39
N PHE A 143 8.40 11.48 -17.08
CA PHE A 143 7.95 11.07 -15.75
C PHE A 143 8.97 11.44 -14.67
N ARG A 144 10.27 11.20 -14.91
CA ARG A 144 11.35 11.59 -14.00
C ARG A 144 11.42 13.10 -13.79
N GLN A 145 11.30 13.88 -14.86
CA GLN A 145 11.30 15.34 -14.77
C GLN A 145 10.14 15.84 -13.88
N GLN A 146 8.95 15.24 -14.02
CA GLN A 146 7.81 15.59 -13.17
C GLN A 146 8.05 15.24 -11.69
N LEU A 147 8.71 14.13 -11.39
CA LEU A 147 9.08 13.82 -10.01
C LEU A 147 10.03 14.88 -9.41
N GLU A 148 11.00 15.35 -10.20
CA GLU A 148 11.91 16.43 -9.79
C GLU A 148 11.15 17.73 -9.49
N GLU A 149 10.15 18.09 -10.29
CA GLU A 149 9.27 19.26 -10.05
C GLU A 149 8.53 19.18 -8.70
N TYR A 150 8.21 17.96 -8.24
CA TYR A 150 7.59 17.70 -6.94
C TYR A 150 8.59 17.51 -5.79
N LYS A 151 9.89 17.76 -6.02
CA LYS A 151 10.99 17.51 -5.07
C LYS A 151 11.13 16.03 -4.69
N ALA A 152 10.57 15.13 -5.49
CA ALA A 152 10.71 13.68 -5.35
C ALA A 152 11.97 13.18 -6.10
N SER A 153 13.10 13.85 -5.86
CA SER A 153 14.36 13.51 -6.51
C SER A 153 14.91 12.19 -5.99
N VAL A 154 15.45 11.38 -6.91
CA VAL A 154 16.13 10.12 -6.57
C VAL A 154 17.30 10.31 -5.60
N MET A 155 17.93 11.49 -5.63
CA MET A 155 19.01 11.86 -4.70
C MET A 155 18.55 11.91 -3.24
N ASN A 156 17.26 12.17 -3.04
CA ASN A 156 16.65 12.33 -1.72
C ASN A 156 15.92 11.07 -1.25
N THR A 157 16.00 9.94 -1.94
CA THR A 157 15.28 8.71 -1.57
C THR A 157 15.61 8.18 -0.16
N ILE A 158 16.82 8.44 0.34
CA ILE A 158 17.27 8.02 1.67
C ILE A 158 17.89 9.17 2.47
N LEU A 159 17.86 9.03 3.79
CA LEU A 159 18.68 9.84 4.69
C LEU A 159 20.13 9.36 4.64
N THR A 160 21.05 10.30 4.64
CA THR A 160 22.50 10.12 4.58
C THR A 160 23.16 11.13 5.52
N GLN A 161 24.41 10.89 5.91
CA GLN A 161 25.16 11.87 6.70
C GLN A 161 25.42 13.17 5.93
N ASN A 162 25.44 13.13 4.58
CA ASN A 162 25.65 14.32 3.76
C ASN A 162 24.39 15.20 3.63
N ASN A 163 23.19 14.61 3.66
CA ASN A 163 21.92 15.35 3.51
C ASN A 163 21.15 15.54 4.82
N THR A 164 21.71 15.09 5.94
CA THR A 164 21.08 15.14 7.27
C THR A 164 22.09 15.62 8.29
N LYS A 165 21.64 16.29 9.36
CA LYS A 165 22.51 16.71 10.48
C LYS A 165 21.96 16.22 11.83
N PRO A 166 22.80 15.87 12.82
CA PRO A 166 22.35 15.66 14.19
C PRO A 166 21.56 16.87 14.70
N GLY A 167 20.44 16.62 15.36
CA GLY A 167 19.52 17.65 15.86
C GLY A 167 18.56 18.23 14.81
N GLN A 168 18.73 17.92 13.52
CA GLN A 168 17.80 18.36 12.47
C GLN A 168 16.39 17.83 12.76
N GLN A 169 15.39 18.68 12.49
CA GLN A 169 13.99 18.28 12.56
C GLN A 169 13.51 17.88 11.18
N VAL A 170 12.86 16.71 11.09
CA VAL A 170 12.20 16.22 9.88
C VAL A 170 10.76 15.84 10.21
N ARG A 171 9.83 16.01 9.26
CA ARG A 171 8.44 15.56 9.45
C ARG A 171 8.35 14.05 9.28
N TYR A 172 7.47 13.42 10.05
CA TYR A 172 7.10 12.04 9.75
C TYR A 172 6.35 11.98 8.42
N SER A 173 6.62 10.94 7.63
CA SER A 173 6.01 10.82 6.29
C SER A 173 4.48 10.67 6.35
N LEU A 174 3.95 10.01 7.38
CA LEU A 174 2.52 9.73 7.54
C LEU A 174 1.84 10.59 8.63
N ASN A 175 2.57 11.09 9.62
CA ASN A 175 2.09 12.08 10.60
C ASN A 175 2.67 13.46 10.25
N ARG A 176 2.13 14.14 9.24
CA ARG A 176 2.71 15.39 8.70
C ARG A 176 2.71 16.58 9.69
N ASP A 177 1.85 16.51 10.69
CA ASP A 177 1.73 17.44 11.82
C ASP A 177 2.81 17.21 12.89
N ALA A 178 3.53 16.09 12.85
CA ALA A 178 4.54 15.74 13.83
C ALA A 178 5.97 15.87 13.27
N LEU A 179 6.88 16.34 14.14
CA LEU A 179 8.32 16.43 13.89
C LEU A 179 9.07 15.34 14.65
N ALA A 180 10.15 14.84 14.04
CA ALA A 180 11.15 13.97 14.64
C ALA A 180 12.50 14.68 14.66
N ASN A 181 13.23 14.58 15.76
CA ASN A 181 14.63 15.00 15.81
C ASN A 181 15.52 13.86 15.30
N ILE A 182 16.46 14.17 14.42
CA ILE A 182 17.54 13.26 14.05
C ILE A 182 18.52 13.18 15.22
N THR A 183 18.39 12.15 16.04
CA THR A 183 19.31 11.89 17.16
C THR A 183 20.68 11.44 16.64
N SER A 184 21.71 11.52 17.47
CA SER A 184 23.04 10.96 17.14
C SER A 184 22.94 9.48 16.76
N GLU A 185 22.13 8.72 17.49
CA GLU A 185 21.89 7.30 17.19
C GLU A 185 21.25 7.08 15.80
N ILE A 186 20.25 7.88 15.41
CA ILE A 186 19.67 7.79 14.07
C ILE A 186 20.71 8.14 13.01
N PHE A 187 21.50 9.19 13.27
CA PHE A 187 22.56 9.64 12.37
C PHE A 187 23.64 8.57 12.16
N ASP A 188 23.99 7.81 13.20
CA ASP A 188 24.96 6.72 13.14
C ASP A 188 24.48 5.53 12.28
N PHE A 189 23.16 5.36 12.09
CA PHE A 189 22.61 4.37 11.16
C PHE A 189 22.75 4.78 9.68
N LEU A 190 22.97 6.07 9.40
CA LEU A 190 22.92 6.59 8.04
C LEU A 190 24.22 6.32 7.28
N PRO A 191 24.15 5.92 5.99
CA PRO A 191 25.34 5.90 5.15
C PRO A 191 25.84 7.32 4.90
N LYS A 192 27.14 7.47 4.60
CA LYS A 192 27.72 8.78 4.25
C LYS A 192 27.02 9.41 3.04
N GLU A 193 26.82 8.61 1.99
CA GLU A 193 26.23 9.03 0.72
C GLU A 193 25.16 8.05 0.25
N SER A 194 24.29 8.51 -0.66
CA SER A 194 23.29 7.66 -1.28
C SER A 194 23.95 6.71 -2.28
N PRO A 195 23.72 5.39 -2.19
CA PRO A 195 24.24 4.43 -3.17
C PRO A 195 23.56 4.56 -4.54
N PHE A 196 22.49 5.36 -4.62
CA PHE A 196 21.68 5.55 -5.83
C PHE A 196 21.99 6.85 -6.58
N SER A 197 22.91 7.66 -6.05
CA SER A 197 23.14 9.03 -6.52
C SER A 197 23.73 9.16 -7.94
N LYS A 198 24.39 8.11 -8.44
CA LYS A 198 25.09 8.12 -9.73
C LYS A 198 24.90 6.84 -10.54
N VAL A 199 23.88 6.06 -10.18
CA VAL A 199 23.68 4.73 -10.73
C VAL A 199 22.39 4.70 -11.52
N ARG A 200 22.47 4.21 -12.75
CA ARG A 200 21.33 3.88 -13.59
C ARG A 200 21.46 2.42 -14.00
N PHE A 201 20.40 1.66 -13.79
CA PHE A 201 20.37 0.23 -14.05
C PHE A 201 19.69 -0.01 -15.41
N PRO A 202 20.31 -0.76 -16.33
CA PRO A 202 19.72 -1.01 -17.64
C PRO A 202 18.36 -1.71 -17.53
N LYS A 203 18.27 -2.79 -16.75
CA LYS A 203 17.04 -3.55 -16.54
C LYS A 203 16.78 -3.80 -15.06
N CYS A 204 15.58 -3.46 -14.61
CA CYS A 204 15.14 -3.72 -13.26
C CYS A 204 13.91 -4.62 -13.20
N SER A 205 13.86 -5.44 -12.16
CA SER A 205 12.66 -6.18 -11.76
C SER A 205 12.15 -5.63 -10.43
N VAL A 206 10.88 -5.29 -10.37
CA VAL A 206 10.19 -4.93 -9.13
C VAL A 206 9.20 -6.05 -8.83
N VAL A 207 9.35 -6.67 -7.65
CA VAL A 207 8.58 -7.84 -7.25
C VAL A 207 7.68 -7.49 -6.08
N GLY A 208 6.38 -7.41 -6.36
CA GLY A 208 5.31 -7.30 -5.39
C GLY A 208 5.02 -8.64 -4.67
N GLY A 209 4.07 -8.61 -3.74
CA GLY A 209 3.76 -9.76 -2.89
C GLY A 209 2.63 -10.66 -3.39
N SER A 210 1.96 -10.32 -4.50
CA SER A 210 0.69 -10.96 -4.88
C SER A 210 0.80 -12.47 -5.13
N GLY A 211 -0.25 -13.21 -4.76
CA GLY A 211 -0.40 -14.64 -5.05
C GLY A 211 -0.45 -14.99 -6.54
N ILE A 212 -0.59 -14.02 -7.45
CA ILE A 212 -0.50 -14.24 -8.90
C ILE A 212 0.85 -14.87 -9.32
N LEU A 213 1.89 -14.74 -8.49
CA LEU A 213 3.20 -15.30 -8.77
C LEU A 213 3.26 -16.82 -8.57
N VAL A 214 2.33 -17.43 -7.84
CA VAL A 214 2.37 -18.87 -7.58
C VAL A 214 2.23 -19.66 -8.89
N ASN A 215 3.19 -20.54 -9.16
CA ASN A 215 3.33 -21.31 -10.41
C ASN A 215 3.50 -20.44 -11.68
N SER A 216 4.00 -19.21 -11.53
CA SER A 216 4.31 -18.34 -12.66
C SER A 216 5.61 -18.72 -13.36
N LYS A 217 6.53 -19.43 -12.69
CA LYS A 217 7.88 -19.75 -13.21
C LYS A 217 8.71 -18.51 -13.59
N CYS A 218 8.36 -17.34 -13.09
CA CYS A 218 9.03 -16.08 -13.43
C CYS A 218 10.39 -15.89 -12.76
N GLY A 219 10.85 -16.83 -11.93
CA GLY A 219 12.04 -16.65 -11.11
C GLY A 219 13.31 -16.38 -11.91
N GLU A 220 13.51 -17.08 -13.02
CA GLU A 220 14.66 -16.86 -13.91
C GLU A 220 14.60 -15.50 -14.60
N GLY A 221 13.43 -15.11 -15.13
CA GLY A 221 13.23 -13.81 -15.75
C GLY A 221 13.41 -12.64 -14.77
N ILE A 222 12.98 -12.83 -13.51
CA ILE A 222 13.20 -11.88 -12.41
C ILE A 222 14.69 -11.75 -12.11
N ASP A 223 15.39 -12.87 -11.91
CA ASP A 223 16.81 -12.90 -11.53
C ASP A 223 17.75 -12.41 -12.64
N GLY A 224 17.30 -12.43 -13.90
CA GLY A 224 18.00 -11.88 -15.05
C GLY A 224 18.04 -10.35 -15.14
N ALA A 225 17.44 -9.61 -14.20
CA ALA A 225 17.57 -8.15 -14.12
C ALA A 225 18.88 -7.71 -13.47
N ASP A 226 19.37 -6.53 -13.81
CA ASP A 226 20.57 -5.94 -13.21
C ASP A 226 20.34 -5.58 -11.75
N PHE A 227 19.16 -5.03 -11.44
CA PHE A 227 18.76 -4.63 -10.09
C PHE A 227 17.33 -5.07 -9.76
N ILE A 228 17.17 -5.68 -8.58
CA ILE A 228 15.89 -6.23 -8.13
C ILE A 228 15.41 -5.53 -6.88
N PHE A 229 14.20 -4.97 -6.98
CA PHE A 229 13.46 -4.41 -5.87
C PHE A 229 12.43 -5.43 -5.37
N ARG A 230 12.36 -5.64 -4.05
CA ARG A 230 11.38 -6.52 -3.40
C ARG A 230 10.61 -5.76 -2.33
N CYS A 231 9.30 -5.99 -2.27
CA CYS A 231 8.42 -5.25 -1.37
C CYS A 231 8.18 -6.00 -0.05
N ASN A 232 8.37 -5.29 1.07
CA ASN A 232 7.95 -5.69 2.42
C ASN A 232 8.51 -7.05 2.93
N LEU A 233 9.79 -7.33 2.66
CA LEU A 233 10.51 -8.51 3.14
C LEU A 233 9.70 -9.83 2.94
N PRO A 234 9.43 -10.23 1.69
CA PRO A 234 8.63 -11.41 1.41
C PRO A 234 9.43 -12.69 1.72
N ASP A 235 8.82 -13.87 1.72
CA ASP A 235 9.62 -15.11 1.75
C ASP A 235 10.10 -15.47 0.34
N LEU A 236 11.37 -15.85 0.22
CA LEU A 236 11.95 -16.34 -1.03
C LEU A 236 12.07 -17.86 -1.03
N LYS A 237 12.48 -18.44 0.11
CA LYS A 237 12.69 -19.88 0.26
C LYS A 237 11.38 -20.64 0.02
N GLY A 238 11.40 -21.61 -0.88
CA GLY A 238 10.23 -22.39 -1.30
C GLY A 238 9.48 -21.82 -2.50
N PHE A 239 9.82 -20.60 -2.95
CA PHE A 239 9.15 -19.90 -4.05
C PHE A 239 10.11 -19.51 -5.17
N GLU A 240 11.36 -20.00 -5.15
CA GLU A 240 12.43 -19.45 -5.97
C GLU A 240 12.20 -19.65 -7.48
N MET A 241 11.49 -20.71 -7.88
CA MET A 241 11.11 -20.92 -9.28
C MET A 241 10.18 -19.82 -9.78
N ASP A 242 9.34 -19.26 -8.91
CA ASP A 242 8.33 -18.27 -9.27
C ASP A 242 8.84 -16.84 -9.08
N VAL A 243 9.61 -16.60 -8.02
CA VAL A 243 9.96 -15.22 -7.58
C VAL A 243 11.46 -14.93 -7.61
N GLY A 244 12.29 -15.92 -7.95
CA GLY A 244 13.74 -15.79 -8.00
C GLY A 244 14.40 -15.76 -6.62
N ARG A 245 15.73 -15.67 -6.62
CA ARG A 245 16.60 -15.64 -5.42
C ARG A 245 17.29 -14.30 -5.23
N LYS A 246 17.54 -13.56 -6.32
CA LYS A 246 18.35 -12.34 -6.28
C LYS A 246 17.57 -11.21 -5.63
N SER A 247 18.26 -10.39 -4.86
CA SER A 247 17.71 -9.17 -4.26
C SER A 247 18.82 -8.11 -4.20
N ASN A 248 18.46 -6.86 -4.46
CA ASN A 248 19.37 -5.73 -4.35
C ASN A 248 18.82 -4.63 -3.45
N LEU A 249 17.50 -4.42 -3.46
CA LEU A 249 16.81 -3.58 -2.49
C LEU A 249 15.53 -4.29 -2.04
N THR A 250 15.41 -4.54 -0.74
CA THR A 250 14.18 -5.04 -0.13
C THR A 250 13.63 -3.99 0.81
N THR A 251 12.35 -3.64 0.71
CA THR A 251 11.72 -2.74 1.68
C THR A 251 11.23 -3.51 2.90
N LEU A 252 11.23 -2.86 4.06
CA LEU A 252 10.70 -3.37 5.31
C LEU A 252 9.72 -2.37 5.91
N ASN A 253 8.41 -2.55 5.68
CA ASN A 253 7.40 -1.83 6.43
C ASN A 253 7.33 -2.41 7.86
N THR A 254 8.02 -1.76 8.79
CA THR A 254 8.23 -2.24 10.15
C THR A 254 6.93 -2.55 10.88
N ILE A 255 5.95 -1.65 10.86
CA ILE A 255 4.68 -1.86 11.57
C ILE A 255 3.94 -3.07 11.00
N SER A 256 3.83 -3.19 9.68
CA SER A 256 3.06 -4.29 9.08
C SER A 256 3.76 -5.65 9.20
N ILE A 257 5.07 -5.70 9.01
CA ILE A 257 5.82 -6.96 8.94
C ILE A 257 6.26 -7.41 10.33
N ILE A 258 6.81 -6.50 11.14
CA ILE A 258 7.39 -6.86 12.43
C ILE A 258 6.30 -7.19 13.45
N ALA A 259 5.20 -6.44 13.46
CA ALA A 259 4.05 -6.76 14.30
C ALA A 259 3.46 -8.13 13.94
N LYS A 260 3.14 -8.34 12.65
CA LYS A 260 2.40 -9.53 12.20
C LYS A 260 3.23 -10.82 12.19
N ARG A 261 4.50 -10.75 11.79
CA ARG A 261 5.33 -11.95 11.52
C ARG A 261 6.36 -12.25 12.60
N TYR A 262 6.68 -11.26 13.44
CA TYR A 262 7.75 -11.32 14.44
C TYR A 262 7.34 -10.78 15.81
N ASN A 263 6.04 -10.74 16.12
CA ASN A 263 5.49 -10.40 17.43
C ASN A 263 6.13 -9.13 18.04
N PHE A 264 6.22 -8.05 17.25
CA PHE A 264 6.81 -6.78 17.67
C PHE A 264 8.26 -6.86 18.19
N MET A 265 8.98 -7.94 17.87
CA MET A 265 10.34 -8.21 18.36
C MET A 265 10.41 -8.14 19.89
N GLN A 266 9.46 -8.83 20.55
CA GLN A 266 9.39 -8.90 22.01
C GLN A 266 10.40 -9.90 22.58
N THR A 267 10.72 -10.98 21.86
CA THR A 267 11.60 -12.04 22.36
C THR A 267 12.90 -12.18 21.55
N MET A 268 13.89 -12.84 22.16
CA MET A 268 15.13 -13.22 21.47
C MET A 268 14.86 -14.23 20.33
N SER A 269 13.85 -15.09 20.48
CA SER A 269 13.44 -16.04 19.44
C SER A 269 12.92 -15.31 18.20
N ASP A 270 12.08 -14.29 18.40
CA ASP A 270 11.58 -13.43 17.31
C ASP A 270 12.74 -12.76 16.57
N SER A 271 13.71 -12.25 17.35
CA SER A 271 14.92 -11.61 16.82
C SER A 271 15.76 -12.57 15.97
N LYS A 272 16.01 -13.78 16.47
CA LYS A 272 16.73 -14.83 15.72
C LYS A 272 15.97 -15.27 14.48
N LYS A 273 14.63 -15.37 14.54
CA LYS A 273 13.79 -15.71 13.38
C LYS A 273 13.88 -14.62 12.31
N PHE A 274 13.81 -13.35 12.70
CA PHE A 274 13.93 -12.20 11.80
C PHE A 274 15.30 -12.16 11.12
N ILE A 275 16.39 -12.26 11.88
CA ILE A 275 17.76 -12.29 11.33
C ILE A 275 17.96 -13.47 10.39
N ARG A 276 17.46 -14.67 10.72
CA ARG A 276 17.54 -15.84 9.82
C ARG A 276 16.81 -15.61 8.48
N ASN A 277 15.67 -14.91 8.47
CA ASN A 277 15.01 -14.59 7.21
C ASN A 277 15.87 -13.64 6.35
N LEU A 278 16.47 -12.63 6.99
CA LEU A 278 17.31 -11.65 6.30
C LEU A 278 18.58 -12.24 5.65
N GLN A 279 19.03 -13.43 6.06
CA GLN A 279 20.18 -14.10 5.44
C GLN A 279 19.95 -14.46 3.96
N GLY A 280 18.69 -14.55 3.50
CA GLY A 280 18.37 -14.75 2.09
C GLY A 280 18.48 -13.49 1.23
N PHE A 281 18.69 -12.32 1.84
CA PHE A 281 18.66 -11.02 1.16
C PHE A 281 20.04 -10.38 1.04
N HIS A 282 20.25 -9.67 -0.07
CA HIS A 282 21.51 -9.01 -0.41
C HIS A 282 21.28 -7.53 -0.77
N GLY A 283 22.34 -6.74 -0.68
CA GLY A 283 22.31 -5.32 -1.03
C GLY A 283 21.77 -4.47 0.11
N TYR A 284 20.56 -3.92 -0.05
CA TYR A 284 20.02 -2.91 0.85
C TYR A 284 18.65 -3.30 1.43
N LEU A 285 18.48 -3.06 2.73
CA LEU A 285 17.19 -3.13 3.40
C LEU A 285 16.67 -1.71 3.64
N TRP A 286 15.69 -1.29 2.87
CA TRP A 286 15.09 0.04 2.97
C TRP A 286 14.00 0.06 4.05
N MET A 287 14.14 0.96 5.02
CA MET A 287 13.26 1.02 6.17
C MET A 287 12.69 2.43 6.39
N PRO A 288 11.35 2.61 6.50
CA PRO A 288 10.73 3.88 6.82
C PRO A 288 10.75 4.14 8.33
N LEU A 289 11.95 4.34 8.91
CA LEU A 289 12.13 4.57 10.35
C LEU A 289 11.26 5.71 10.89
N LEU A 290 11.20 6.80 10.12
CA LEU A 290 10.42 8.01 10.43
C LEU A 290 9.08 8.03 9.68
N GLY A 291 8.48 6.84 9.55
CA GLY A 291 7.19 6.62 8.89
C GLY A 291 6.01 7.20 9.70
N LEU A 292 5.73 6.57 10.84
CA LEU A 292 4.67 6.89 11.78
C LEU A 292 5.28 7.15 13.17
N LYS A 293 4.83 8.20 13.85
CA LYS A 293 5.32 8.58 15.17
C LYS A 293 5.11 7.47 16.21
N SER A 294 3.94 6.84 16.20
CA SER A 294 3.60 5.72 17.10
C SER A 294 4.46 4.47 16.85
N GLY A 295 5.09 4.35 15.68
CA GLY A 295 5.94 3.22 15.32
C GLY A 295 7.43 3.43 15.60
N LEU A 296 7.86 4.60 16.08
CA LEU A 296 9.28 4.94 16.19
C LEU A 296 10.03 4.00 17.15
N SER A 297 9.48 3.74 18.33
CA SER A 297 10.14 2.90 19.36
C SER A 297 10.45 1.49 18.83
N TYR A 298 9.49 0.86 18.16
CA TYR A 298 9.64 -0.45 17.52
C TYR A 298 10.63 -0.40 16.36
N SER A 299 10.53 0.62 15.53
CA SER A 299 11.41 0.80 14.38
C SER A 299 12.86 1.02 14.82
N MET A 300 13.11 1.79 15.88
CA MET A 300 14.44 1.94 16.48
C MET A 300 15.00 0.62 17.02
N ARG A 301 14.17 -0.22 17.66
CA ARG A 301 14.60 -1.55 18.13
C ARG A 301 15.07 -2.43 16.97
N VAL A 302 14.34 -2.41 15.86
CA VAL A 302 14.69 -3.13 14.63
C VAL A 302 15.98 -2.56 14.02
N ALA A 303 16.11 -1.23 13.93
CA ALA A 303 17.30 -0.58 13.39
C ALA A 303 18.56 -0.92 14.21
N ARG A 304 18.49 -0.89 15.55
CA ARG A 304 19.60 -1.29 16.44
C ARG A 304 20.02 -2.74 16.19
N LEU A 305 19.06 -3.66 16.14
CA LEU A 305 19.34 -5.08 15.89
C LEU A 305 20.05 -5.29 14.55
N LEU A 306 19.55 -4.64 13.49
CA LEU A 306 20.15 -4.71 12.15
C LEU A 306 21.56 -4.12 12.13
N HIS A 307 21.75 -2.95 12.75
CA HIS A 307 23.04 -2.26 12.79
C HIS A 307 24.10 -3.05 13.56
N GLN A 308 23.71 -3.80 14.59
CA GLN A 308 24.62 -4.59 15.43
C GLN A 308 24.84 -6.02 14.94
N SER A 309 23.98 -6.54 14.06
CA SER A 309 24.03 -7.94 13.64
C SER A 309 25.19 -8.21 12.68
N LYS A 310 26.00 -9.22 13.02
CA LYS A 310 27.06 -9.74 12.14
C LYS A 310 26.59 -10.91 11.27
N ASP A 311 25.36 -11.39 11.49
CA ASP A 311 24.82 -12.59 10.83
C ASP A 311 24.23 -12.31 9.44
N ILE A 312 24.19 -11.04 9.02
CA ILE A 312 23.67 -10.56 7.74
C ILE A 312 24.70 -9.68 6.99
N PRO A 313 25.93 -10.17 6.76
CA PRO A 313 27.03 -9.34 6.27
C PRO A 313 26.80 -8.73 4.88
N ASN A 314 25.90 -9.33 4.09
CA ASN A 314 25.61 -8.92 2.71
C ASN A 314 24.44 -7.93 2.58
N LEU A 315 23.82 -7.54 3.70
CA LEU A 315 22.63 -6.69 3.72
C LEU A 315 22.86 -5.45 4.58
N LYS A 316 22.71 -4.28 3.97
CA LYS A 316 22.93 -2.98 4.64
C LYS A 316 21.60 -2.29 4.90
N LEU A 317 21.36 -1.89 6.14
CA LEU A 317 20.22 -1.03 6.48
C LEU A 317 20.40 0.36 5.83
N ILE A 318 19.35 0.85 5.17
CA ILE A 318 19.23 2.24 4.71
C ILE A 318 17.90 2.82 5.18
N ILE A 319 17.93 4.06 5.67
CA ILE A 319 16.76 4.73 6.20
C ILE A 319 16.11 5.58 5.12
N GLY A 320 14.85 5.31 4.82
CA GLY A 320 14.08 6.09 3.86
C GLY A 320 13.90 7.53 4.30
N ASN A 321 14.04 8.48 3.37
CA ASN A 321 13.77 9.88 3.66
C ASN A 321 12.25 10.11 3.74
N PRO A 322 11.71 10.52 4.90
CA PRO A 322 10.27 10.72 5.05
C PRO A 322 9.71 11.84 4.17
N GLU A 323 10.52 12.86 3.87
CA GLU A 323 10.11 13.97 3.00
C GLU A 323 10.00 13.54 1.55
N HIS A 324 10.91 12.67 1.09
CA HIS A 324 10.83 12.10 -0.25
C HIS A 324 9.57 11.23 -0.42
N PHE A 325 9.25 10.38 0.57
CA PHE A 325 7.99 9.62 0.54
C PHE A 325 6.77 10.56 0.49
N ALA A 326 6.78 11.63 1.28
CA ALA A 326 5.72 12.62 1.26
C ALA A 326 5.59 13.33 -0.10
N ALA A 327 6.71 13.68 -0.74
CA ALA A 327 6.75 14.27 -2.08
C ALA A 327 6.19 13.32 -3.15
N VAL A 328 6.59 12.04 -3.13
CA VAL A 328 6.04 11.01 -4.04
C VAL A 328 4.54 10.82 -3.82
N GLN A 329 4.09 10.80 -2.56
CA GLN A 329 2.67 10.76 -2.23
C GLN A 329 1.91 11.97 -2.80
N ASP A 330 2.48 13.17 -2.73
CA ASP A 330 1.84 14.39 -3.25
C ASP A 330 1.80 14.40 -4.78
N PHE A 331 2.86 13.92 -5.44
CA PHE A 331 2.87 13.68 -6.88
C PHE A 331 1.70 12.77 -7.29
N TRP A 332 1.54 11.62 -6.64
CA TRP A 332 0.48 10.66 -6.97
C TRP A 332 -0.93 11.16 -6.64
N ARG A 333 -1.10 11.99 -5.61
CA ARG A 333 -2.39 12.66 -5.33
C ARG A 333 -2.88 13.50 -6.50
N THR A 334 -1.96 14.12 -7.25
CA THR A 334 -2.33 14.90 -8.44
C THR A 334 -2.79 14.03 -9.62
N LYS A 335 -2.57 12.72 -9.54
CA LYS A 335 -2.97 11.71 -10.52
C LYS A 335 -4.17 10.89 -10.05
N PHE A 336 -5.02 11.49 -9.22
CA PHE A 336 -6.28 10.91 -8.72
C PHE A 336 -6.16 9.80 -7.68
N LEU A 337 -4.96 9.52 -7.15
CA LEU A 337 -4.79 8.64 -6.00
C LEU A 337 -5.07 9.40 -4.71
N SER A 338 -6.33 9.42 -4.29
CA SER A 338 -6.80 10.16 -3.12
C SER A 338 -6.32 9.55 -1.78
N THR A 339 -5.99 8.26 -1.79
CA THR A 339 -5.56 7.51 -0.61
C THR A 339 -4.04 7.46 -0.47
N ARG A 340 -3.58 6.89 0.65
CA ARG A 340 -2.15 6.71 0.89
C ARG A 340 -1.58 5.73 -0.14
N ILE A 341 -0.46 6.07 -0.79
CA ILE A 341 0.20 5.15 -1.72
C ILE A 341 0.76 3.92 -0.99
N SER A 342 0.73 2.76 -1.64
CA SER A 342 1.31 1.53 -1.13
C SER A 342 2.84 1.56 -1.19
N THR A 343 3.49 0.65 -0.43
CA THR A 343 4.93 0.40 -0.60
C THR A 343 5.23 -0.01 -2.05
N GLY A 344 4.34 -0.75 -2.69
CA GLY A 344 4.51 -1.22 -4.07
C GLY A 344 4.63 -0.03 -5.02
N LEU A 345 3.66 0.88 -5.02
CA LEU A 345 3.68 2.05 -5.90
C LEU A 345 4.88 2.97 -5.62
N TYR A 346 5.25 3.14 -4.35
CA TYR A 346 6.46 3.89 -4.00
C TYR A 346 7.72 3.25 -4.62
N VAL A 347 7.89 1.93 -4.50
CA VAL A 347 9.04 1.22 -5.07
C VAL A 347 9.03 1.24 -6.60
N VAL A 348 7.87 1.13 -7.24
CA VAL A 348 7.74 1.32 -8.70
C VAL A 348 8.22 2.70 -9.12
N THR A 349 7.87 3.74 -8.36
CA THR A 349 8.33 5.11 -8.60
C THR A 349 9.86 5.23 -8.48
N LEU A 350 10.45 4.58 -7.48
CA LEU A 350 11.91 4.52 -7.33
C LEU A 350 12.58 3.81 -8.51
N ALA A 351 12.04 2.66 -8.93
CA ALA A 351 12.57 1.90 -10.05
C ALA A 351 12.52 2.71 -11.35
N LEU A 352 11.40 3.38 -11.64
CA LEU A 352 11.30 4.29 -12.79
C LEU A 352 12.33 5.42 -12.74
N SER A 353 12.70 5.90 -11.55
CA SER A 353 13.74 6.92 -11.39
C SER A 353 15.14 6.38 -11.67
N LEU A 354 15.39 5.11 -11.33
CA LEU A 354 16.71 4.47 -11.34
C LEU A 354 17.00 3.60 -12.58
N CYS A 355 15.98 3.16 -13.32
CA CYS A 355 16.13 2.06 -14.28
C CYS A 355 15.69 2.44 -15.69
N ASP A 356 16.46 2.06 -16.72
CA ASP A 356 16.08 2.33 -18.12
C ASP A 356 14.89 1.48 -18.57
N GLU A 357 14.82 0.23 -18.12
CA GLU A 357 13.67 -0.65 -18.27
C GLU A 357 13.19 -1.15 -16.91
N THR A 358 11.89 -1.02 -16.65
CA THR A 358 11.26 -1.47 -15.40
C THR A 358 10.24 -2.57 -15.68
N ASN A 359 10.50 -3.77 -15.16
CA ASN A 359 9.61 -4.93 -15.23
C ASN A 359 8.92 -5.16 -13.87
N LEU A 360 7.60 -5.30 -13.87
CA LEU A 360 6.79 -5.50 -12.67
C LEU A 360 6.25 -6.94 -12.62
N TYR A 361 6.42 -7.56 -11.46
CA TYR A 361 5.95 -8.91 -11.16
C TYR A 361 5.16 -8.90 -9.86
N GLY A 362 4.06 -9.64 -9.76
CA GLY A 362 3.31 -9.76 -8.49
C GLY A 362 2.55 -8.49 -8.07
N PHE A 363 2.19 -7.64 -9.03
CA PHE A 363 1.32 -6.47 -8.83
C PHE A 363 -0.09 -6.80 -9.32
N TRP A 364 -0.85 -7.50 -8.47
CA TRP A 364 -2.22 -7.92 -8.74
C TRP A 364 -3.03 -7.91 -7.45
N PRO A 365 -3.95 -6.95 -7.27
CA PRO A 365 -4.67 -6.76 -6.00
C PRO A 365 -5.95 -7.59 -5.89
N PHE A 366 -6.22 -8.47 -6.86
CA PHE A 366 -7.49 -9.19 -6.95
C PHE A 366 -7.37 -10.64 -6.47
N SER A 367 -8.48 -11.20 -5.99
CA SER A 367 -8.56 -12.54 -5.40
C SER A 367 -8.64 -13.68 -6.44
N ARG A 368 -8.64 -13.35 -7.73
CA ARG A 368 -8.69 -14.32 -8.84
C ARG A 368 -7.71 -13.88 -9.91
N ASP A 369 -7.12 -14.82 -10.63
CA ASP A 369 -6.27 -14.52 -11.79
C ASP A 369 -7.09 -14.20 -13.05
N LEU A 370 -6.39 -13.94 -14.16
CA LEU A 370 -7.01 -13.68 -15.47
C LEU A 370 -7.80 -14.88 -16.01
N ASN A 371 -7.64 -16.08 -15.46
CA ASN A 371 -8.37 -17.30 -15.80
C ASN A 371 -9.43 -17.65 -14.74
N LEU A 372 -9.81 -16.69 -13.89
CA LEU A 372 -10.80 -16.81 -12.82
C LEU A 372 -10.45 -17.81 -11.70
N ARG A 373 -9.21 -18.30 -11.66
CA ARG A 373 -8.74 -19.21 -10.62
C ARG A 373 -8.52 -18.42 -9.32
N PRO A 374 -8.97 -18.93 -8.15
CA PRO A 374 -8.73 -18.27 -6.87
C PRO A 374 -7.24 -18.10 -6.57
N LEU A 375 -6.87 -16.93 -6.06
CA LEU A 375 -5.53 -16.58 -5.62
C LEU A 375 -5.52 -16.28 -4.12
N LYS A 376 -4.42 -16.63 -3.46
CA LYS A 376 -4.09 -16.05 -2.16
C LYS A 376 -3.72 -14.58 -2.34
N TYR A 377 -3.87 -13.79 -1.28
CA TYR A 377 -3.45 -12.39 -1.34
C TYR A 377 -1.93 -12.28 -1.48
N HIS A 378 -1.16 -12.97 -0.65
CA HIS A 378 0.28 -13.13 -0.82
C HIS A 378 0.66 -14.51 -1.35
N TYR A 379 1.77 -14.61 -2.08
CA TYR A 379 2.29 -15.89 -2.53
C TYR A 379 2.92 -16.73 -1.39
N TYR A 380 3.33 -16.10 -0.29
CA TYR A 380 4.16 -16.71 0.76
C TYR A 380 3.50 -16.88 2.13
N ASP A 381 2.33 -16.30 2.36
CA ASP A 381 1.63 -16.40 3.65
C ASP A 381 0.11 -16.48 3.50
N ASP A 382 -0.55 -16.76 4.63
CA ASP A 382 -2.00 -16.81 4.75
C ASP A 382 -2.56 -15.54 5.42
N LEU A 383 -1.85 -14.40 5.31
CA LEU A 383 -2.37 -13.14 5.83
C LEU A 383 -3.54 -12.69 4.95
N ASP A 384 -4.64 -12.33 5.61
CA ASP A 384 -5.79 -11.70 4.95
C ASP A 384 -5.35 -10.41 4.23
N GLY A 385 -6.11 -10.08 3.17
CA GLY A 385 -5.90 -8.98 2.23
C GLY A 385 -5.59 -7.61 2.85
N PRO A 386 -5.33 -6.59 2.01
CA PRO A 386 -4.84 -5.31 2.49
C PRO A 386 -5.82 -4.73 3.52
N LEU A 387 -5.28 -4.13 4.57
CA LEU A 387 -6.07 -3.21 5.38
C LEU A 387 -6.55 -2.09 4.45
N SER A 388 -7.81 -1.64 4.60
CA SER A 388 -8.52 -0.66 3.75
C SER A 388 -7.93 0.76 3.80
N VAL A 389 -6.61 0.89 3.62
CA VAL A 389 -5.84 2.14 3.78
C VAL A 389 -5.15 2.54 2.48
N HIS A 390 -5.27 1.72 1.43
CA HIS A 390 -4.69 1.92 0.10
C HIS A 390 -5.75 1.59 -0.95
N SER A 391 -5.82 2.39 -2.01
CA SER A 391 -6.64 2.08 -3.19
C SER A 391 -5.87 1.18 -4.17
N LEU A 392 -5.58 -0.06 -3.78
CA LEU A 392 -4.71 -0.94 -4.60
C LEU A 392 -5.26 -1.20 -6.01
N THR A 393 -6.58 -1.18 -6.20
CA THR A 393 -7.21 -1.26 -7.53
C THR A 393 -6.88 -0.04 -8.38
N GLU A 394 -6.93 1.17 -7.83
CA GLU A 394 -6.58 2.41 -8.55
C GLU A 394 -5.08 2.42 -8.89
N GLU A 395 -4.23 1.97 -7.96
CA GLU A 395 -2.79 1.84 -8.21
C GLU A 395 -2.52 0.82 -9.34
N PHE A 396 -3.20 -0.32 -9.34
CA PHE A 396 -3.12 -1.32 -10.40
C PHE A 396 -3.55 -0.75 -11.75
N SER A 397 -4.71 -0.12 -11.83
CA SER A 397 -5.18 0.51 -13.07
C SER A 397 -4.19 1.56 -13.59
N THR A 398 -3.61 2.34 -12.69
CA THR A 398 -2.56 3.31 -13.04
C THR A 398 -1.33 2.61 -13.65
N MET A 399 -0.84 1.55 -13.01
CA MET A 399 0.30 0.77 -13.53
C MET A 399 -0.03 0.09 -14.86
N LEU A 400 -1.26 -0.40 -15.06
CA LEU A 400 -1.70 -1.00 -16.32
C LEU A 400 -1.75 0.03 -17.46
N MET A 401 -2.15 1.26 -17.16
CA MET A 401 -2.06 2.35 -18.14
C MET A 401 -0.61 2.73 -18.45
N MET A 402 0.28 2.74 -17.46
CA MET A 402 1.71 2.94 -17.68
C MET A 402 2.34 1.79 -18.49
N HIS A 403 1.83 0.55 -18.33
CA HIS A 403 2.18 -0.58 -19.20
C HIS A 403 1.80 -0.27 -20.65
N LYS A 404 0.53 0.10 -20.88
CA LYS A 404 -0.01 0.41 -22.20
C LYS A 404 0.80 1.51 -22.90
N ASP A 405 1.26 2.51 -22.15
CA ASP A 405 2.02 3.65 -22.64
C ASP A 405 3.54 3.39 -22.76
N GLY A 406 4.00 2.19 -22.39
CA GLY A 406 5.40 1.76 -22.53
C GLY A 406 6.36 2.28 -21.46
N LEU A 407 5.86 2.86 -20.36
CA LEU A 407 6.72 3.40 -19.29
C LEU A 407 7.31 2.30 -18.40
N LEU A 408 6.56 1.23 -18.19
CA LEU A 408 6.95 0.04 -17.46
C LEU A 408 6.35 -1.19 -18.14
N ARG A 409 6.80 -2.40 -17.80
CA ARG A 409 6.23 -3.65 -18.32
C ARG A 409 5.69 -4.49 -17.18
N MET A 410 4.39 -4.77 -17.21
CA MET A 410 3.76 -5.67 -16.24
C MET A 410 3.73 -7.10 -16.77
N HIS A 411 4.07 -8.06 -15.90
CA HIS A 411 3.95 -9.49 -16.15
C HIS A 411 2.84 -10.05 -15.25
N LEU A 412 1.72 -10.46 -15.87
CA LEU A 412 0.49 -10.89 -15.21
C LEU A 412 0.16 -12.37 -15.43
N ASP A 413 1.09 -13.13 -16.00
CA ASP A 413 0.91 -14.54 -16.33
C ASP A 413 2.23 -15.31 -16.13
N GLN A 414 2.21 -16.59 -16.48
CA GLN A 414 3.39 -17.45 -16.49
C GLN A 414 4.47 -16.88 -17.43
N CYS A 415 5.71 -16.93 -16.96
CA CYS A 415 6.88 -16.64 -17.77
C CYS A 415 7.30 -17.88 -18.57
N THR A 416 7.83 -17.64 -19.76
CA THR A 416 8.35 -18.65 -20.69
C THR A 416 9.84 -18.87 -20.52
#